data_AF-A0AAF0YS53-F1
#
_entry.id   AF-A0AAF0YS53-F1
#
_cell.length_a   1.000
_cell.length_b   1.000
_cell.length_c   1.000
_cell.angle_alpha   90.00
_cell.angle_beta   90.00
_cell.angle_gamma   90.00
#
_symmetry.space_group_name_H-M   'P 1'
#
loop_
_entity.id
_entity.type
_entity.pdbx_description
1 polymer ?
#
loop_
_entity_poly.entity_id
_entity_poly.type
_entity_poly.pdbx_seq_one_letter_code
_entity_poly.pdbx_strand_id
1 'polypeptide(L)'
;MASTRVLQNFAAGSFTGALVLTRLSSPVVTAVILTGLGLNVMWRFSRKRQRLHTAPRGPHSAVFLTGLGIAGGLIDSTGGGGWGPVTSSTMLALGRHDPRRIVGTVNAAEFLVTASATIGFGVGMWDAIITYWPLILALLIGGLIAAPIAAWALSRFNPTFLGVLVGALLVSLNLPRVFGLYTLWPLQAAIVVLGLVLGWRCNRYERAHRTARSAHPVSRKVQEPESLVIPVS
;
A
#
# COMPACT_ATOMS: atom_id res chain seq x y z
N MET A 1 15.92 13.23 -17.19
CA MET A 1 15.56 12.22 -18.22
C MET A 1 15.30 10.81 -17.67
N ALA A 2 16.05 10.33 -16.66
CA ALA A 2 15.78 8.99 -16.09
C ALA A 2 14.42 8.89 -15.35
N SER A 3 13.97 9.95 -14.66
CA SER A 3 12.70 9.88 -13.90
C SER A 3 11.44 9.88 -14.78
N THR A 4 11.47 10.56 -15.94
CA THR A 4 10.32 10.62 -16.86
C THR A 4 10.07 9.28 -17.55
N ARG A 5 11.13 8.55 -17.92
CA ARG A 5 11.00 7.20 -18.50
C ARG A 5 10.43 6.20 -17.51
N VAL A 6 10.84 6.30 -16.24
CA VAL A 6 10.29 5.43 -15.18
C VAL A 6 8.80 5.67 -14.99
N LEU A 7 8.36 6.93 -14.92
CA LEU A 7 6.93 7.29 -14.83
C LEU A 7 6.11 6.75 -16.01
N GLN A 8 6.65 6.84 -17.23
CA GLN A 8 6.00 6.28 -18.42
C GLN A 8 5.82 4.76 -18.33
N ASN A 9 6.80 4.04 -17.79
CA ASN A 9 6.70 2.58 -17.61
C ASN A 9 5.67 2.19 -16.55
N PHE A 10 5.53 2.97 -15.48
CA PHE A 10 4.48 2.80 -14.48
C PHE A 10 3.08 3.01 -15.07
N ALA A 11 2.91 4.08 -15.85
CA ALA A 11 1.68 4.37 -16.58
C ALA A 11 1.31 3.23 -17.55
N ALA A 12 2.27 2.78 -18.36
CA ALA A 12 2.08 1.70 -19.30
C ALA A 12 1.73 0.39 -18.59
N GLY A 13 2.46 0.01 -17.54
CA GLY A 13 2.17 -1.19 -16.75
C GLY A 13 0.78 -1.18 -16.12
N SER A 14 0.34 -0.02 -15.62
CA SER A 14 -1.00 0.17 -15.05
C SER A 14 -2.11 0.07 -16.10
N PHE A 15 -1.92 0.72 -17.25
CA PHE A 15 -2.86 0.64 -18.36
C PHE A 15 -2.98 -0.78 -18.91
N THR A 16 -1.85 -1.44 -19.18
CA THR A 16 -1.82 -2.84 -19.61
C THR A 16 -2.42 -3.76 -18.56
N GLY A 17 -2.15 -3.52 -17.28
CA GLY A 17 -2.72 -4.29 -16.18
C GLY A 17 -4.22 -4.19 -16.09
N ALA A 18 -4.78 -2.99 -16.22
CA ALA A 18 -6.21 -2.79 -16.32
C ALA A 18 -6.78 -3.58 -17.52
N LEU A 19 -6.21 -3.46 -18.72
CA LEU A 19 -6.69 -4.20 -19.91
C LEU A 19 -6.61 -5.73 -19.76
N VAL A 20 -5.56 -6.23 -19.11
CA VAL A 20 -5.44 -7.67 -18.83
C VAL A 20 -6.53 -8.09 -17.84
N LEU A 21 -6.76 -7.30 -16.79
CA LEU A 21 -7.76 -7.59 -15.79
C LEU A 21 -9.18 -7.57 -16.36
N THR A 22 -9.50 -6.63 -17.26
CA THR A 22 -10.82 -6.59 -17.90
C THR A 22 -11.08 -7.81 -18.77
N ARG A 23 -10.04 -8.35 -19.43
CA ARG A 23 -10.13 -9.58 -20.24
C ARG A 23 -10.23 -10.85 -19.41
N LEU A 24 -9.59 -10.87 -18.24
CA LEU A 24 -9.59 -12.00 -17.30
C LEU A 24 -10.73 -11.93 -16.28
N SER A 25 -11.58 -10.89 -16.35
CA SER A 25 -12.60 -10.57 -15.35
C SER A 25 -13.68 -11.64 -15.25
N SER A 26 -13.39 -12.67 -14.47
CA SER A 26 -14.34 -13.67 -13.98
C SER A 26 -14.55 -13.44 -12.49
N PRO A 27 -15.78 -13.58 -11.97
CA PRO A 27 -16.04 -13.40 -10.54
C PRO A 27 -15.17 -14.29 -9.64
N VAL A 28 -14.75 -15.46 -10.14
CA VAL A 28 -13.83 -16.37 -9.44
C VAL A 28 -12.40 -15.83 -9.47
N VAL A 29 -11.93 -15.33 -10.62
CA VAL A 29 -10.59 -14.75 -10.76
C VAL A 29 -10.44 -13.53 -9.85
N THR A 30 -11.42 -12.63 -9.84
CA THR A 30 -11.43 -11.46 -8.95
C THR A 30 -11.41 -11.90 -7.49
N ALA A 31 -12.19 -12.92 -7.12
CA ALA A 31 -12.20 -13.45 -5.75
C ALA A 31 -10.85 -14.06 -5.36
N VAL A 32 -10.17 -14.78 -6.27
CA VAL A 32 -8.83 -15.34 -6.04
C VAL A 32 -7.81 -14.22 -5.81
N ILE A 33 -7.84 -13.18 -6.66
CA ILE A 33 -6.96 -12.00 -6.54
C ILE A 33 -7.18 -11.30 -5.20
N LEU A 34 -8.43 -10.99 -4.85
CA LEU A 34 -8.77 -10.29 -3.60
C LEU A 34 -8.46 -11.14 -2.36
N THR A 35 -8.64 -12.46 -2.43
CA THR A 35 -8.25 -13.39 -1.36
C THR A 35 -6.74 -13.40 -1.18
N GLY A 36 -5.97 -13.51 -2.28
CA GLY A 36 -4.51 -13.46 -2.25
C GLY A 36 -3.97 -12.15 -1.70
N LEU A 37 -4.57 -11.02 -2.10
CA LEU A 37 -4.25 -9.69 -1.56
C LEU A 37 -4.59 -9.60 -0.07
N GLY A 38 -5.76 -10.07 0.34
CA GLY A 38 -6.17 -10.10 1.74
C GLY A 38 -5.21 -10.90 2.62
N LEU A 39 -4.78 -12.07 2.15
CA LEU A 39 -3.77 -12.90 2.80
C LEU A 39 -2.42 -12.16 2.88
N ASN A 40 -1.99 -11.50 1.80
CA ASN A 40 -0.75 -10.73 1.76
C ASN A 40 -0.76 -9.59 2.78
N VAL A 41 -1.82 -8.79 2.81
CA VAL A 41 -1.99 -7.68 3.76
C VAL A 41 -2.02 -8.21 5.19
N MET A 42 -2.83 -9.23 5.46
CA MET A 42 -2.94 -9.83 6.78
C MET A 42 -1.58 -10.35 7.28
N TRP A 43 -0.85 -11.06 6.43
CA TRP A 43 0.48 -11.58 6.72
C TRP A 43 1.52 -10.46 6.93
N ARG A 44 1.53 -9.45 6.06
CA ARG A 44 2.47 -8.32 6.10
C ARG A 44 2.34 -7.52 7.39
N PHE A 45 1.12 -7.25 7.83
CA PHE A 45 0.88 -6.53 9.08
C PHE A 45 0.97 -7.44 10.32
N SER A 46 0.77 -8.76 10.18
CA SER A 46 0.97 -9.72 11.27
C SER A 46 2.45 -10.00 11.56
N ARG A 47 3.32 -10.00 10.53
CA ARG A 47 4.76 -10.16 10.73
C ARG A 47 5.35 -8.89 11.34
N LYS A 48 6.03 -9.04 12.50
CA LYS A 48 6.84 -7.99 13.14
C LYS A 48 7.60 -7.25 12.06
N ARG A 49 7.39 -5.92 11.95
CA ARG A 49 8.11 -5.00 11.03
C ARG A 49 9.53 -5.53 10.87
N GLN A 50 9.81 -6.21 9.76
CA GLN A 50 11.17 -6.68 9.53
C GLN A 50 11.99 -5.42 9.47
N ARG A 51 12.95 -5.35 10.40
CA ARG A 51 13.93 -4.27 10.48
C ARG A 51 14.40 -4.04 9.06
N LEU A 52 14.29 -2.80 8.59
CA LEU A 52 14.80 -2.36 7.30
C LEU A 52 16.21 -2.94 7.15
N HIS A 53 16.33 -4.00 6.36
CA HIS A 53 17.62 -4.42 5.87
C HIS A 53 18.03 -3.29 4.93
N THR A 54 19.03 -2.53 5.35
CA THR A 54 19.77 -1.60 4.51
C THR A 54 20.07 -2.30 3.19
N ALA A 55 19.33 -1.94 2.13
CA ALA A 55 19.55 -2.48 0.81
C ALA A 55 20.93 -2.00 0.30
N PRO A 56 21.64 -2.83 -0.49
CA PRO A 56 22.96 -2.51 -1.00
C PRO A 56 22.97 -1.22 -1.80
N ARG A 57 23.97 -0.36 -1.53
CA ARG A 57 24.20 0.91 -2.19
C ARG A 57 24.72 0.66 -3.62
N GLY A 58 23.96 1.02 -4.65
CA GLY A 58 24.44 1.03 -6.03
C GLY A 58 23.46 1.64 -7.03
N PRO A 59 23.94 2.25 -8.14
CA PRO A 59 23.09 2.74 -9.22
C PRO A 59 22.42 1.54 -9.91
N HIS A 60 21.13 1.34 -9.63
CA HIS A 60 20.38 0.28 -10.29
C HIS A 60 20.21 0.60 -11.78
N SER A 61 20.42 -0.42 -12.61
CA SER A 61 20.27 -0.33 -14.07
C SER A 61 18.89 0.22 -14.45
N ALA A 62 18.84 1.07 -15.47
CA ALA A 62 17.60 1.59 -16.05
C ALA A 62 16.62 0.47 -16.46
N VAL A 63 17.14 -0.73 -16.76
CA VAL A 63 16.35 -1.92 -17.07
C VAL A 63 15.63 -2.45 -15.83
N PHE A 64 16.29 -2.45 -14.67
CA PHE A 64 15.68 -2.86 -13.40
C PHE A 64 14.57 -1.91 -12.97
N LEU A 65 14.80 -0.59 -13.10
CA LEU A 65 13.79 0.43 -12.80
C LEU A 65 12.59 0.35 -13.75
N THR A 66 12.83 -0.04 -15.00
CA THR A 66 11.77 -0.27 -15.99
C THR A 66 10.93 -1.49 -15.65
N GLY A 67 11.57 -2.62 -15.32
CA GLY A 67 10.87 -3.83 -14.88
C GLY A 67 10.05 -3.60 -13.60
N LEU A 68 10.59 -2.83 -12.66
CA LEU A 68 9.89 -2.45 -11.43
C LEU A 68 8.71 -1.52 -11.72
N GLY A 69 8.82 -0.61 -12.69
CA GLY A 69 7.73 0.27 -13.12
C GLY A 69 6.55 -0.50 -13.70
N ILE A 70 6.83 -1.44 -14.61
CA ILE A 70 5.81 -2.27 -15.25
C ILE A 70 5.14 -3.19 -14.22
N ALA A 71 5.93 -3.93 -13.43
CA ALA A 71 5.41 -4.82 -12.40
C ALA A 71 4.65 -4.04 -11.31
N GLY A 72 5.17 -2.89 -10.89
CA GLY A 72 4.54 -2.01 -9.92
C GLY A 72 3.19 -1.49 -10.42
N GLY A 73 3.12 -0.97 -11.64
CA GLY A 73 1.87 -0.49 -12.24
C GLY A 73 0.83 -1.61 -12.43
N LEU A 74 1.28 -2.79 -12.88
CA LEU A 74 0.42 -3.97 -13.03
C LEU A 74 -0.19 -4.40 -11.69
N ILE A 75 0.63 -4.51 -10.64
CA ILE A 75 0.13 -4.93 -9.33
C ILE A 75 -0.72 -3.84 -8.69
N ASP A 76 -0.40 -2.56 -8.91
CA ASP A 76 -1.21 -1.45 -8.42
C ASP A 76 -2.61 -1.45 -9.04
N SER A 77 -2.73 -1.66 -10.36
CA SER A 77 -4.03 -1.78 -11.05
C SER A 77 -4.85 -3.00 -10.60
N THR A 78 -4.18 -4.07 -10.15
CA THR A 78 -4.83 -5.32 -9.70
C THR A 78 -5.21 -5.29 -8.21
N GLY A 79 -4.41 -4.61 -7.38
CA GLY A 79 -4.47 -4.68 -5.92
C GLY A 79 -4.83 -3.38 -5.21
N GLY A 80 -4.89 -2.25 -5.91
CA GLY A 80 -5.27 -0.94 -5.38
C GLY A 80 -4.25 -0.34 -4.39
N GLY A 81 -3.42 0.60 -4.87
CA GLY A 81 -2.79 1.70 -4.12
C GLY A 81 -1.86 1.40 -2.93
N GLY A 82 -1.80 0.17 -2.40
CA GLY A 82 -1.15 -0.19 -1.13
C GLY A 82 0.38 -0.15 -1.13
N TRP A 83 0.99 0.32 -2.22
CA TRP A 83 2.43 0.39 -2.42
C TRP A 83 3.07 1.61 -1.76
N GLY A 84 2.31 2.66 -1.44
CA GLY A 84 2.80 3.93 -0.87
C GLY A 84 3.78 3.80 0.31
N PRO A 85 3.50 2.98 1.35
CA PRO A 85 4.45 2.76 2.44
C PRO A 85 5.70 2.00 2.03
N VAL A 86 5.64 1.16 1.00
CA VAL A 86 6.80 0.42 0.46
C VAL A 86 7.65 1.36 -0.38
N THR A 87 7.06 2.07 -1.34
CA THR A 87 7.77 2.98 -2.26
C THR A 87 8.31 4.20 -1.53
N SER A 88 7.55 4.82 -0.65
CA SER A 88 8.02 5.97 0.14
C SER A 88 9.12 5.57 1.13
N SER A 89 8.97 4.44 1.85
CA SER A 89 10.04 3.97 2.75
C SER A 89 11.29 3.56 1.98
N THR A 90 11.11 2.96 0.79
CA THR A 90 12.22 2.56 -0.08
C THR A 90 12.92 3.78 -0.67
N MET A 91 12.20 4.78 -1.19
CA MET A 91 12.80 6.01 -1.71
C MET A 91 13.44 6.87 -0.62
N LEU A 92 12.85 6.96 0.58
CA LEU A 92 13.47 7.64 1.73
C LEU A 92 14.72 6.89 2.21
N ALA A 93 14.74 5.57 2.13
CA ALA A 93 15.93 4.77 2.43
C ALA A 93 17.00 4.84 1.32
N LEU A 94 16.60 5.06 0.06
CA LEU A 94 17.48 5.17 -1.11
C LEU A 94 18.00 6.59 -1.36
N GLY A 95 17.36 7.63 -0.82
CA GLY A 95 17.59 9.02 -1.21
C GLY A 95 18.68 9.76 -0.43
N ARG A 96 19.59 10.42 -1.16
CA ARG A 96 20.45 11.53 -0.69
C ARG A 96 19.81 12.92 -0.95
N HIS A 97 18.57 12.95 -1.43
CA HIS A 97 17.84 14.15 -1.85
C HIS A 97 16.84 14.61 -0.80
N ASP A 98 16.50 15.90 -0.80
CA ASP A 98 15.56 16.49 0.15
C ASP A 98 14.24 15.69 0.20
N PRO A 99 13.77 15.29 1.41
CA PRO A 99 12.56 14.48 1.58
C PRO A 99 11.32 14.99 0.83
N ARG A 100 11.21 16.31 0.66
CA ARG A 100 10.10 16.95 -0.07
C ARG A 100 10.06 16.58 -1.56
N ARG A 101 11.21 16.39 -2.21
CA ARG A 101 11.28 15.96 -3.62
C ARG A 101 10.88 14.49 -3.77
N ILE A 102 11.21 13.66 -2.79
CA ILE A 102 10.82 12.24 -2.78
C ILE A 102 9.29 12.12 -2.65
N VAL A 103 8.70 12.83 -1.69
CA VAL A 103 7.23 12.80 -1.50
C VAL A 103 6.49 13.31 -2.75
N GLY A 104 6.95 14.42 -3.34
CA GLY A 104 6.32 14.98 -4.54
C GLY A 104 6.39 14.04 -5.76
N THR A 105 7.50 13.32 -5.93
CA THR A 105 7.66 12.37 -7.04
C THR A 105 6.85 11.09 -6.85
N VAL A 106 6.70 10.59 -5.62
CA VAL A 106 5.81 9.46 -5.30
C VAL A 106 4.36 9.83 -5.58
N ASN A 107 3.89 10.99 -5.10
CA ASN A 107 2.52 11.43 -5.33
C ASN A 107 2.21 11.61 -6.83
N ALA A 108 3.16 12.16 -7.60
CA ALA A 108 3.01 12.26 -9.05
C ALA A 108 2.93 10.88 -9.72
N ALA A 109 3.71 9.89 -9.25
CA ALA A 109 3.65 8.52 -9.75
C ALA A 109 2.31 7.85 -9.43
N GLU A 110 1.83 7.98 -8.20
CA GLU A 110 0.53 7.42 -7.76
C GLU A 110 -0.63 8.01 -8.57
N PHE A 111 -0.64 9.32 -8.78
CA PHE A 111 -1.63 9.97 -9.64
C PHE A 111 -1.58 9.44 -11.08
N LEU A 112 -0.38 9.36 -11.67
CA LEU A 112 -0.22 8.90 -13.05
C LEU A 112 -0.65 7.43 -13.22
N VAL A 113 -0.25 6.56 -12.30
CA VAL A 113 -0.65 5.14 -12.29
C VAL A 113 -2.16 5.00 -12.18
N THR A 114 -2.79 5.74 -11.27
CA THR A 114 -4.25 5.72 -11.07
C THR A 114 -5.00 6.24 -12.29
N ALA A 115 -4.52 7.33 -12.90
CA ALA A 115 -5.10 7.88 -14.13
C ALA A 115 -4.98 6.89 -15.30
N SER A 116 -3.81 6.26 -15.48
CA SER A 116 -3.61 5.25 -16.51
C SER A 116 -4.46 3.99 -16.29
N ALA A 117 -4.62 3.53 -15.04
CA ALA A 117 -5.54 2.43 -14.72
C ALA A 117 -6.98 2.80 -15.08
N THR A 118 -7.42 4.00 -14.71
CA THR A 118 -8.78 4.50 -14.96
C THR A 118 -9.08 4.55 -16.46
N ILE A 119 -8.14 5.05 -17.26
CA ILE A 119 -8.25 5.03 -18.73
C ILE A 119 -8.28 3.59 -19.25
N GLY A 120 -7.43 2.70 -18.73
CA GLY A 120 -7.40 1.29 -19.13
C GLY A 120 -8.71 0.55 -18.85
N PHE A 121 -9.31 0.75 -17.67
CA PHE A 121 -10.66 0.24 -17.37
C PHE A 121 -11.74 0.90 -18.24
N GLY A 122 -11.62 2.20 -18.51
CA GLY A 122 -12.49 2.92 -19.43
C GLY A 122 -12.54 2.26 -20.81
N VAL A 123 -11.38 1.97 -21.38
CA VAL A 123 -11.25 1.28 -22.67
C VAL A 123 -11.70 -0.18 -22.59
N GLY A 124 -11.30 -0.89 -21.53
CA GLY A 124 -11.52 -2.33 -21.40
C GLY A 124 -12.93 -2.73 -20.94
N MET A 125 -13.72 -1.81 -20.37
CA MET A 125 -15.06 -2.06 -19.82
C MET A 125 -16.09 -1.02 -20.27
N TRP A 126 -15.90 -0.40 -21.43
CA TRP A 126 -16.74 0.69 -21.93
C TRP A 126 -18.25 0.39 -21.88
N ASP A 127 -18.66 -0.77 -22.37
CA ASP A 127 -20.08 -1.17 -22.41
C ASP A 127 -20.68 -1.33 -21.00
N ALA A 128 -19.90 -1.90 -20.07
CA ALA A 128 -20.31 -2.04 -18.68
C ALA A 128 -20.39 -0.67 -17.98
N ILE A 129 -19.47 0.26 -18.29
CA ILE A 129 -19.50 1.62 -17.74
C ILE A 129 -20.76 2.34 -18.17
N ILE A 130 -21.13 2.28 -19.46
CA ILE A 130 -22.37 2.90 -19.94
C ILE A 130 -23.61 2.23 -19.34
N THR A 131 -23.58 0.91 -19.16
CA THR A 131 -24.72 0.18 -18.58
C THR A 131 -24.94 0.53 -17.10
N TYR A 132 -23.85 0.65 -16.33
CA TYR A 132 -23.89 0.82 -14.87
C TYR A 132 -23.43 2.21 -14.40
N TRP A 133 -23.40 3.21 -15.29
CA TRP A 133 -22.92 4.56 -14.97
C TRP A 133 -23.56 5.20 -13.73
N PRO A 134 -24.86 5.00 -13.41
CA PRO A 134 -25.45 5.59 -12.21
C PRO A 134 -24.89 4.96 -10.94
N LEU A 135 -24.64 3.64 -10.94
CA LEU A 135 -24.03 2.94 -9.81
C LEU A 135 -22.58 3.37 -9.63
N ILE A 136 -21.83 3.51 -10.72
CA ILE A 136 -20.44 4.00 -10.69
C ILE A 136 -20.40 5.41 -10.12
N LEU A 137 -21.29 6.31 -10.54
CA LEU A 137 -21.37 7.67 -10.03
C LEU A 137 -21.74 7.71 -8.54
N ALA A 138 -22.73 6.90 -8.13
CA ALA A 138 -23.12 6.78 -6.72
C ALA A 138 -21.97 6.27 -5.85
N LEU A 139 -21.20 5.27 -6.33
CA LEU A 139 -20.01 4.76 -5.65
C LEU A 139 -18.89 5.82 -5.58
N LEU A 140 -18.69 6.62 -6.63
CA LEU A 140 -17.70 7.69 -6.66
C LEU A 140 -18.02 8.77 -5.63
N ILE A 141 -19.28 9.24 -5.60
CA ILE A 141 -19.74 10.26 -4.65
C ILE A 141 -19.70 9.72 -3.22
N GLY A 142 -20.19 8.49 -3.01
CA GLY A 142 -20.15 7.82 -1.71
C GLY A 142 -18.71 7.64 -1.20
N GLY A 143 -17.79 7.26 -2.08
CA GLY A 143 -16.36 7.14 -1.78
C GLY A 143 -15.73 8.48 -1.41
N LEU A 144 -16.05 9.56 -2.14
CA LEU A 144 -15.54 10.91 -1.85
C LEU A 144 -15.97 11.42 -0.47
N ILE A 145 -17.22 11.16 -0.09
CA ILE A 145 -17.77 11.52 1.23
C ILE A 145 -17.21 10.59 2.33
N ALA A 146 -17.06 9.30 2.04
CA ALA A 146 -16.54 8.32 2.99
C ALA A 146 -15.04 8.50 3.27
N ALA A 147 -14.26 8.97 2.31
CA ALA A 147 -12.81 9.15 2.43
C ALA A 147 -12.37 10.00 3.65
N PRO A 148 -12.90 11.22 3.90
CA PRO A 148 -12.54 12.00 5.08
C PRO A 148 -12.96 11.33 6.39
N ILE A 149 -14.12 10.67 6.42
CA ILE A 149 -14.61 9.92 7.59
C ILE A 149 -13.68 8.75 7.88
N ALA A 150 -13.28 8.00 6.85
CA ALA A 150 -12.32 6.93 6.94
C ALA A 150 -10.98 7.46 7.44
N ALA A 151 -10.42 8.52 6.82
CA ALA A 151 -9.15 9.11 7.26
C ALA A 151 -9.18 9.54 8.74
N TRP A 152 -10.29 10.16 9.18
CA TRP A 152 -10.49 10.51 10.58
C TRP A 152 -10.55 9.27 11.48
N ALA A 153 -11.30 8.23 11.12
CA ALA A 153 -11.39 7.00 11.90
C ALA A 153 -10.02 6.29 11.97
N LEU A 154 -9.34 6.12 10.84
CA LEU A 154 -8.01 5.53 10.72
C LEU A 154 -6.97 6.24 11.60
N SER A 155 -7.08 7.56 11.77
CA SER A 155 -6.16 8.33 12.64
C SER A 155 -6.20 7.93 14.12
N ARG A 156 -7.29 7.27 14.56
CA ARG A 156 -7.49 6.85 15.96
C ARG A 156 -7.08 5.40 16.24
N PHE A 157 -6.92 4.58 15.20
CA PHE A 157 -6.61 3.16 15.33
C PHE A 157 -5.13 2.86 15.08
N ASN A 158 -4.68 1.72 15.60
CA ASN A 158 -3.34 1.23 15.32
C ASN A 158 -3.27 0.74 13.86
N PRO A 159 -2.35 1.24 13.02
CA PRO A 159 -2.20 0.80 11.64
C PRO A 159 -2.02 -0.71 11.48
N THR A 160 -1.35 -1.35 12.43
CA THR A 160 -1.12 -2.79 12.45
C THR A 160 -2.42 -3.56 12.70
N PHE A 161 -3.26 -3.08 13.62
CA PHE A 161 -4.59 -3.66 13.87
C PHE A 161 -5.47 -3.56 12.62
N LEU A 162 -5.51 -2.37 12.03
CA LEU A 162 -6.37 -2.11 10.89
C LEU A 162 -5.94 -2.90 9.65
N GLY A 163 -4.63 -3.02 9.40
CA GLY A 163 -4.11 -3.82 8.30
C GLY A 163 -4.49 -5.30 8.42
N VAL A 164 -4.35 -5.90 9.61
CA VAL A 164 -4.76 -7.28 9.85
C VAL A 164 -6.28 -7.44 9.69
N LEU A 165 -7.07 -6.49 10.19
CA LEU A 165 -8.54 -6.53 10.09
C LEU A 165 -9.02 -6.44 8.63
N VAL A 166 -8.49 -5.50 7.86
CA VAL A 166 -8.81 -5.33 6.43
C VAL A 166 -8.41 -6.58 5.64
N GLY A 167 -7.22 -7.14 5.91
CA GLY A 167 -6.77 -8.38 5.28
C GLY A 167 -7.70 -9.56 5.61
N ALA A 168 -8.07 -9.74 6.87
CA ALA A 168 -9.02 -10.78 7.30
C ALA A 168 -10.39 -10.62 6.65
N LEU A 169 -10.89 -9.37 6.54
CA LEU A 169 -12.16 -9.07 5.89
C LEU A 169 -12.12 -9.41 4.40
N LEU A 170 -11.06 -9.00 3.69
CA LEU A 170 -10.86 -9.31 2.26
C LEU A 170 -10.88 -10.82 2.00
N VAL A 171 -10.16 -11.60 2.82
CA VAL A 171 -10.15 -13.06 2.74
C VAL A 171 -11.55 -13.59 3.01
N SER A 172 -12.16 -13.23 4.15
CA SER A 172 -13.46 -13.76 4.56
C SER A 172 -14.57 -13.51 3.53
N LEU A 173 -14.58 -12.34 2.90
CA LEU A 173 -15.61 -11.98 1.90
C LEU A 173 -15.45 -12.72 0.58
N ASN A 174 -14.21 -13.04 0.17
CA ASN A 174 -13.95 -13.58 -1.16
C ASN A 174 -13.71 -15.10 -1.17
N LEU A 175 -13.32 -15.69 -0.04
CA LEU A 175 -13.01 -17.12 0.07
C LEU A 175 -14.15 -18.05 -0.39
N PRO A 176 -15.44 -17.81 -0.05
CA PRO A 176 -16.52 -18.70 -0.52
C PRO A 176 -16.64 -18.72 -2.03
N ARG A 177 -16.36 -17.59 -2.68
CA ARG A 177 -16.45 -17.45 -4.14
C ARG A 177 -15.28 -18.13 -4.86
N VAL A 178 -14.16 -18.33 -4.18
CA VAL A 178 -13.03 -19.13 -4.67
C VAL A 178 -13.36 -20.63 -4.64
N PHE A 179 -13.96 -21.11 -3.55
CA PHE A 179 -14.20 -22.55 -3.37
C PHE A 179 -15.59 -23.02 -3.83
N GLY A 180 -16.51 -22.11 -4.17
CA GLY A 180 -17.89 -22.45 -4.52
C GLY A 180 -18.71 -23.02 -3.36
N LEU A 181 -18.21 -22.88 -2.13
CA LEU A 181 -18.80 -23.45 -0.92
C LEU A 181 -19.38 -22.32 -0.07
N TYR A 182 -20.66 -22.02 -0.28
CA TYR A 182 -21.41 -21.03 0.51
C TYR A 182 -21.66 -21.47 1.96
N THR A 183 -21.37 -22.73 2.30
CA THR A 183 -21.51 -23.31 3.64
C THR A 183 -20.33 -23.01 4.57
N LEU A 184 -19.27 -22.32 4.10
CA LEU A 184 -18.07 -21.99 4.87
C LEU A 184 -18.25 -20.85 5.89
N TRP A 185 -19.48 -20.54 6.32
CA TRP A 185 -19.73 -19.53 7.34
C TRP A 185 -18.95 -19.75 8.66
N PRO A 186 -18.69 -21.00 9.14
CA PRO A 186 -17.89 -21.19 10.36
C PRO A 186 -16.41 -20.87 10.12
N LEU A 187 -15.89 -21.15 8.93
CA LEU A 187 -14.52 -20.86 8.55
C LEU A 187 -14.31 -19.35 8.32
N GLN A 188 -15.30 -18.66 7.76
CA GLN A 188 -15.33 -17.19 7.69
C GLN A 188 -15.31 -16.57 9.09
N ALA A 189 -16.17 -17.06 9.99
CA ALA A 189 -16.16 -16.62 11.38
C ALA A 189 -14.81 -16.87 12.05
N ALA A 190 -14.19 -18.03 11.80
CA ALA A 190 -12.85 -18.34 12.31
C ALA A 190 -11.78 -17.38 11.78
N ILE A 191 -11.83 -17.00 10.49
CA ILE A 191 -10.88 -16.03 9.89
C ILE A 191 -11.07 -14.63 10.48
N VAL A 192 -12.31 -14.18 10.66
CA VAL A 192 -12.61 -12.89 11.29
C VAL A 192 -12.14 -12.88 12.74
N VAL A 193 -12.45 -13.93 13.50
CA VAL A 193 -12.00 -14.08 14.90
C VAL A 193 -10.47 -14.11 14.96
N LEU A 194 -9.80 -14.86 14.09
CA LEU A 194 -8.35 -14.90 13.99
C LEU A 194 -7.77 -13.50 13.70
N GLY A 195 -8.36 -12.77 12.74
CA GLY A 195 -7.97 -11.39 12.41
C GLY A 195 -8.12 -10.45 13.60
N LEU A 196 -9.23 -10.53 14.33
CA LEU A 196 -9.47 -9.75 15.55
C LEU A 196 -8.46 -10.09 16.65
N VAL A 197 -8.18 -11.38 16.88
CA VAL A 197 -7.23 -11.85 17.90
C VAL A 197 -5.81 -11.42 17.56
N LEU A 198 -5.37 -11.60 16.31
CA LEU A 198 -4.04 -11.19 15.85
C LEU A 198 -3.89 -9.67 15.92
N GLY A 199 -4.89 -8.93 15.46
CA GLY A 199 -4.93 -7.48 15.58
C GLY A 199 -4.80 -7.05 17.04
N TRP A 200 -5.61 -7.63 17.94
CA TRP A 200 -5.61 -7.28 19.36
C TRP A 200 -4.25 -7.57 20.01
N ARG A 201 -3.65 -8.72 19.71
CA ARG A 201 -2.28 -9.07 20.17
C ARG A 201 -1.27 -8.05 19.68
N CYS A 202 -1.25 -7.72 18.39
CA CYS A 202 -0.33 -6.72 17.82
C CYS A 202 -0.50 -5.34 18.46
N ASN A 203 -1.75 -4.90 18.66
CA ASN A 203 -2.04 -3.63 19.33
C ASN A 203 -1.53 -3.62 20.78
N ARG A 204 -1.68 -4.72 21.52
CA ARG A 204 -1.19 -4.85 22.89
C ARG A 204 0.34 -4.85 22.96
N TYR A 205 1.02 -5.54 22.03
CA TYR A 205 2.49 -5.52 21.92
C TYR A 205 3.03 -4.12 21.61
N GLU A 206 2.43 -3.39 20.67
CA GLU A 206 2.89 -2.04 20.34
C GLU A 206 2.66 -1.03 21.46
N ARG A 207 1.54 -1.13 22.19
CA ARG A 207 1.30 -0.29 23.38
C ARG A 207 2.36 -0.52 24.46
N ALA A 208 2.71 -1.77 24.74
CA ALA A 208 3.76 -2.10 25.72
C ALA A 208 5.15 -1.53 25.33
N HIS A 209 5.50 -1.55 24.04
CA HIS A 209 6.78 -1.00 23.56
C HIS A 209 6.81 0.53 23.43
N ARG A 210 5.66 1.19 23.19
CA ARG A 210 5.58 2.66 23.19
C ARG A 210 5.84 3.24 24.57
N THR A 211 5.25 2.66 25.61
CA THR A 211 5.46 3.10 27.00
C THR A 211 6.93 2.95 27.42
N ALA A 212 7.61 1.88 26.98
CA ALA A 212 9.04 1.69 27.24
C ALA A 212 9.95 2.69 26.50
N ARG A 213 9.58 3.14 25.30
CA ARG A 213 10.33 4.17 24.54
C ARG A 213 10.17 5.57 25.12
N SER A 214 9.00 5.90 25.67
CA SER A 214 8.76 7.18 26.35
C SER A 214 9.53 7.30 27.68
N ALA A 215 9.97 6.18 28.26
CA ALA A 215 10.73 6.13 29.51
C ALA A 215 12.25 6.31 29.33
N HIS A 216 12.77 6.35 28.10
CA HIS A 216 14.14 6.75 27.79
C HIS A 216 14.12 7.98 26.88
N PRO A 217 13.91 9.19 27.45
CA PRO A 217 14.17 10.40 26.70
C PRO A 217 15.66 10.37 26.33
N VAL A 218 15.94 10.35 25.03
CA VAL A 218 17.30 10.42 24.51
C VAL A 218 17.92 11.71 25.05
N SER A 219 18.74 11.58 26.09
CA SER A 219 19.75 12.57 26.48
C SER A 219 20.76 12.65 25.34
N ARG A 220 20.36 13.29 24.24
CA ARG A 220 21.29 13.84 23.28
C ARG A 220 21.67 15.19 23.85
N LYS A 221 22.57 15.19 24.84
CA LYS A 221 23.43 16.34 25.02
C LYS A 221 24.01 16.62 23.64
N VAL A 222 23.59 17.74 23.07
CA VAL A 222 24.32 18.39 22.00
C VAL A 222 25.70 18.61 22.61
N GLN A 223 26.66 17.78 22.19
CA GLN A 223 28.06 18.05 22.41
C GLN A 223 28.32 19.35 21.64
N GLU A 224 28.21 20.49 22.32
CA GLU A 224 28.81 21.72 21.85
C GLU A 224 30.31 21.43 21.68
N PRO A 225 30.91 21.69 20.52
CA PRO A 225 32.36 21.69 20.42
C PRO A 225 32.85 22.95 21.14
N GLU A 226 33.06 22.81 22.45
CA GLU A 226 33.92 23.70 23.20
C GLU A 226 35.35 23.57 22.66
N SER A 227 36.01 24.72 22.45
CA SER A 227 37.39 24.93 22.02
C SER A 227 37.71 24.86 20.51
N LEU A 228 37.54 26.00 19.84
CA LEU A 228 38.52 26.44 18.83
C LEU A 228 38.78 27.94 18.99
N VAL A 229 39.29 28.30 20.17
CA VAL A 229 39.96 29.58 20.40
C VAL A 229 41.34 29.45 19.76
N ILE A 230 41.54 30.07 18.60
CA ILE A 230 42.87 30.27 18.03
C ILE A 230 43.34 31.65 18.51
N PRO A 231 44.37 31.77 19.36
CA PRO A 231 45.05 33.03 19.53
C PRO A 231 45.99 33.21 18.33
N VAL A 232 45.72 34.21 17.50
CA VAL A 232 46.72 34.71 16.54
C VAL A 232 47.16 36.08 17.04
N SER A 233 48.34 36.07 17.65
CA SER A 233 49.22 37.22 17.85
C SER A 233 49.70 37.79 16.52
#